data_AF-A0A7G1I920-F1
#
_entry.id   AF-A0A7G1I920-F1
#
_cell.length_a   1.000
_cell.length_b   1.000
_cell.length_c   1.000
_cell.angle_alpha   90.00
_cell.angle_beta   90.00
_cell.angle_gamma   90.00
#
_symmetry.space_group_name_H-M   'P 1'
#
loop_
_entity.id
_entity.type
_entity.pdbx_description
1 polymer ?
#
loop_
_entity_poly.entity_id
_entity_poly.type
_entity_poly.pdbx_seq_one_letter_code
_entity_poly.pdbx_strand_id
1 'polypeptide(L)'
;MVDTLSRPDRTLEGRWWRRYVGGAMARFVVCRKGDRHVVAARDGQMLVLQLVEPQVGLAGMITTVLGPALPANVEPLAGVASELAECTTAAPPARHGVPAATTRVFTEIVNNPSSWVEIVASQRHSGGTTTQTDAAAGVLDSTLGRLVSLPRCVGGELYGCFLPGTQQNLQRALDSLLELLPAGAWFDDADA
;
A
#
# COMPACT_ATOMS: atom_id res chain seq x y z
N MET A 1 19.53 -13.59 2.77
CA MET A 1 18.75 -12.54 2.07
C MET A 1 18.15 -13.06 0.77
N VAL A 2 18.95 -13.50 -0.22
CA VAL A 2 18.41 -14.03 -1.50
C VAL A 2 17.49 -15.25 -1.30
N ASP A 3 17.81 -16.15 -0.37
CA ASP A 3 16.93 -17.27 -0.01
C ASP A 3 15.54 -16.83 0.49
N THR A 4 15.45 -15.72 1.22
CA THR A 4 14.16 -15.17 1.70
C THR A 4 13.27 -14.71 0.55
N LEU A 5 13.88 -14.20 -0.53
CA LEU A 5 13.15 -13.82 -1.76
C LEU A 5 12.72 -15.04 -2.58
N SER A 6 13.39 -16.18 -2.39
CA SER A 6 13.05 -17.43 -3.07
C SER A 6 12.01 -18.19 -2.26
N ARG A 7 10.79 -18.26 -2.79
CA ARG A 7 9.63 -18.93 -2.15
C ARG A 7 9.35 -18.33 -0.75
N PRO A 8 9.07 -17.01 -0.66
CA PRO A 8 8.66 -16.39 0.59
C PRO A 8 7.34 -16.99 1.07
N ASP A 9 7.08 -16.89 2.37
CA ASP A 9 5.81 -17.30 2.97
C ASP A 9 4.74 -16.22 2.78
N ARG A 10 5.16 -14.94 2.83
CA ARG A 10 4.34 -13.76 2.54
C ARG A 10 5.12 -12.71 1.75
N THR A 11 4.43 -11.96 0.90
CA THR A 11 5.00 -10.78 0.22
C THR A 11 4.08 -9.57 0.33
N LEU A 12 4.67 -8.38 0.38
CA LEU A 12 4.05 -7.12 -0.04
C LEU A 12 4.80 -6.63 -1.26
N GLU A 13 4.13 -6.52 -2.40
CA GLU A 13 4.73 -6.18 -3.69
C GLU A 13 4.28 -4.79 -4.14
N GLY A 14 5.23 -3.86 -4.18
CA GLY A 14 4.99 -2.46 -4.49
C GLY A 14 5.39 -2.09 -5.91
N ARG A 15 4.48 -1.41 -6.62
CA ARG A 15 4.75 -0.71 -7.89
C ARG A 15 4.79 0.78 -7.61
N TRP A 16 5.95 1.40 -7.79
CA TRP A 16 6.20 2.79 -7.40
C TRP A 16 6.44 3.68 -8.61
N TRP A 17 5.43 4.43 -9.00
CA TRP A 17 5.51 5.47 -10.02
C TRP A 17 5.94 6.80 -9.42
N ARG A 18 6.87 7.50 -10.08
CA ARG A 18 7.46 8.74 -9.57
C ARG A 18 7.53 9.79 -10.67
N ARG A 19 6.86 10.92 -10.49
CA ARG A 19 6.84 12.02 -11.46
C ARG A 19 8.21 12.67 -11.66
N TYR A 20 8.93 12.88 -10.56
CA TYR A 20 10.18 13.65 -10.53
C TYR A 20 11.36 12.96 -11.25
N VAL A 21 11.23 11.69 -11.63
CA VAL A 21 12.18 10.95 -12.48
C VAL A 21 11.58 10.63 -13.86
N GLY A 22 10.68 11.47 -14.36
CA GLY A 22 10.07 11.33 -15.68
C GLY A 22 9.00 10.23 -15.76
N GLY A 23 8.33 9.93 -14.65
CA GLY A 23 7.27 8.92 -14.61
C GLY A 23 7.77 7.47 -14.62
N ALA A 24 9.05 7.24 -14.32
CA ALA A 24 9.61 5.91 -14.25
C ALA A 24 9.01 5.09 -13.09
N MET A 25 8.88 3.78 -13.31
CA MET A 25 8.34 2.84 -12.33
C MET A 25 9.45 2.01 -11.70
N ALA A 26 9.67 2.21 -10.40
CA ALA A 26 10.42 1.28 -9.57
C ALA A 26 9.50 0.15 -9.07
N ARG A 27 10.10 -0.97 -8.68
CA ARG A 27 9.39 -2.08 -8.02
C ARG A 27 10.11 -2.43 -6.75
N PHE A 28 9.37 -2.75 -5.71
CA PHE A 28 9.95 -3.28 -4.48
C PHE A 28 9.11 -4.41 -3.94
N VAL A 29 9.70 -5.21 -3.06
CA VAL A 29 9.00 -6.25 -2.33
C VAL A 29 9.49 -6.32 -0.90
N VAL A 30 8.57 -6.53 0.03
CA VAL A 30 8.86 -6.98 1.39
C VAL A 30 8.54 -8.47 1.43
N CYS A 31 9.53 -9.31 1.69
CA CYS A 31 9.37 -10.77 1.78
C CYS A 31 9.54 -11.22 3.23
N ARG A 32 8.65 -12.09 3.71
CA ARG A 32 8.86 -12.89 4.93
C ARG A 32 9.14 -14.34 4.56
N LYS A 33 10.12 -14.97 5.21
CA LYS A 33 10.35 -16.42 5.17
C LYS A 33 10.79 -16.92 6.55
N GLY A 34 9.87 -17.59 7.25
CA GLY A 34 9.97 -17.84 8.69
C GLY A 34 9.96 -16.51 9.46
N ASP A 35 11.01 -16.30 10.25
CA ASP A 35 11.28 -15.12 11.07
C ASP A 35 12.03 -13.99 10.34
N ARG A 36 12.55 -14.26 9.14
CA ARG A 36 13.36 -13.30 8.38
C ARG A 36 12.51 -12.42 7.48
N HIS A 37 12.75 -11.10 7.52
CA HIS A 37 12.18 -10.13 6.59
C HIS A 37 13.26 -9.52 5.72
N VAL A 38 13.02 -9.48 4.41
CA VAL A 38 13.91 -8.82 3.45
C VAL A 38 13.11 -7.84 2.62
N VAL A 39 13.58 -6.60 2.58
CA VAL A 39 13.12 -5.58 1.64
C VAL A 39 14.03 -5.61 0.42
N ALA A 40 13.45 -5.70 -0.77
CA ALA A 40 14.18 -5.65 -2.03
C ALA A 40 13.58 -4.55 -2.92
N ALA A 41 14.40 -3.62 -3.39
CA ALA A 41 13.97 -2.55 -4.29
C ALA A 41 14.78 -2.58 -5.59
N ARG A 42 14.10 -2.57 -6.72
CA ARG A 42 14.69 -2.52 -8.06
C ARG A 42 14.34 -1.21 -8.74
N ASP A 43 15.38 -0.50 -9.16
CA ASP A 43 15.29 0.70 -9.98
C ASP A 43 16.22 0.57 -11.19
N GLY A 44 15.64 0.42 -12.38
CA GLY A 44 16.39 0.07 -13.60
C GLY A 44 17.20 -1.22 -13.46
N GLN A 45 18.53 -1.10 -13.52
CA GLN A 45 19.49 -2.20 -13.44
C GLN A 45 20.02 -2.44 -12.01
N MET A 46 19.64 -1.60 -11.04
CA MET A 46 20.10 -1.73 -9.66
C MET A 46 19.05 -2.49 -8.83
N LEU A 47 19.53 -3.43 -8.03
CA LEU A 47 18.73 -4.16 -7.03
C LEU A 47 19.39 -3.97 -5.67
N VAL A 48 18.65 -3.38 -4.73
CA VAL A 48 19.08 -3.20 -3.34
C VAL A 48 18.32 -4.19 -2.49
N LEU A 49 19.04 -4.92 -1.63
CA LEU A 49 18.47 -5.85 -0.67
C LEU A 49 18.81 -5.40 0.73
N GLN A 50 17.83 -5.42 1.63
CA GLN A 50 18.01 -5.06 3.04
C GLN A 50 17.34 -6.11 3.93
N LEU A 51 18.08 -6.66 4.89
CA LEU A 51 17.52 -7.48 5.95
C LEU A 51 16.91 -6.55 7.00
N VAL A 52 15.70 -6.86 7.47
CA VAL A 52 14.99 -6.02 8.44
C VAL A 52 14.57 -6.85 9.64
N GLU A 53 14.77 -6.30 10.83
CA GLU A 53 14.28 -6.89 12.08
C GLU A 53 12.74 -6.86 12.14
N PRO A 54 12.08 -7.90 12.65
CA PRO A 54 10.62 -7.95 12.77
C PRO A 54 10.03 -6.76 13.54
N GLN A 55 10.77 -6.23 14.52
CA GLN A 55 10.37 -5.11 15.39
C GLN A 55 10.11 -3.80 14.63
N VAL A 56 10.62 -3.67 13.39
CA VAL A 56 10.39 -2.47 12.55
C VAL A 56 8.92 -2.34 12.12
N GLY A 57 8.18 -3.45 12.05
CA GLY A 57 6.81 -3.48 11.55
C GLY A 57 6.70 -3.23 10.04
N LEU A 58 5.52 -3.53 9.48
CA LEU A 58 5.30 -3.47 8.03
C LEU A 58 5.32 -2.04 7.50
N ALA A 59 4.65 -1.11 8.19
CA ALA A 59 4.63 0.28 7.78
C ALA A 59 6.04 0.92 7.82
N GLY A 60 6.85 0.51 8.80
CA GLY A 60 8.28 0.84 8.88
C GLY A 60 9.06 0.30 7.67
N MET A 61 8.90 -0.98 7.33
CA MET A 61 9.53 -1.62 6.17
C MET A 61 9.14 -0.96 4.83
N ILE A 62 7.89 -0.54 4.66
CA ILE A 62 7.48 0.22 3.47
C ILE A 62 8.12 1.62 3.48
N THR A 63 8.20 2.25 4.65
CA THR A 63 8.77 3.60 4.80
C THR A 63 10.27 3.63 4.57
N THR A 64 11.02 2.53 4.82
CA THR A 64 12.44 2.47 4.45
C THR A 64 12.66 2.58 2.95
N VAL A 65 11.67 2.16 2.14
CA VAL A 65 11.70 2.30 0.67
C VAL A 65 11.21 3.68 0.22
N LEU A 66 10.05 4.10 0.74
CA LEU A 66 9.37 5.32 0.26
C LEU A 66 9.92 6.61 0.86
N GLY A 67 10.67 6.52 1.95
CA GLY A 67 11.07 7.65 2.77
C GLY A 67 9.91 8.27 3.56
N PRO A 68 10.23 9.16 4.52
CA PRO A 68 9.24 9.88 5.29
C PRO A 68 8.51 10.93 4.43
N ALA A 69 7.25 11.19 4.74
CA ALA A 69 6.49 12.31 4.19
C ALA A 69 5.51 12.83 5.24
N LEU A 70 5.16 14.12 5.16
CA LEU A 70 4.12 14.68 6.01
C LEU A 70 2.74 14.19 5.55
N PRO A 71 1.85 13.79 6.48
CA PRO A 71 0.50 13.39 6.12
C PRO A 71 -0.30 14.58 5.58
N ALA A 72 -1.16 14.35 4.59
CA ALA A 72 -2.08 15.37 4.11
C ALA A 72 -3.12 15.72 5.19
N ASN A 73 -3.45 17.00 5.31
CA ASN A 73 -4.47 17.47 6.26
C ASN A 73 -5.87 17.32 5.66
N VAL A 74 -6.40 16.11 5.72
CA VAL A 74 -7.74 15.76 5.21
C VAL A 74 -8.50 14.91 6.22
N GLU A 75 -9.82 15.00 6.17
CA GLU A 75 -10.67 14.02 6.84
C GLU A 75 -10.72 12.71 6.02
N PRO A 76 -10.88 11.55 6.66
CA PRO A 76 -11.08 10.28 5.98
C PRO A 76 -12.21 10.33 4.95
N LEU A 77 -11.98 9.76 3.77
CA LEU A 77 -12.99 9.58 2.73
C LEU A 77 -13.11 8.10 2.42
N ALA A 78 -14.32 7.53 2.57
CA ALA A 78 -14.62 6.15 2.23
C ALA A 78 -15.74 6.07 1.20
N GLY A 79 -15.65 5.08 0.31
CA GLY A 79 -16.65 4.84 -0.72
C GLY A 79 -16.44 3.49 -1.40
N VAL A 80 -17.39 3.09 -2.23
CA VAL A 80 -17.26 1.89 -3.06
C VAL A 80 -16.09 2.11 -4.03
N ALA A 81 -15.24 1.09 -4.19
CA ALA A 81 -13.99 1.25 -4.94
C ALA A 81 -14.23 1.63 -6.42
N SER A 82 -15.29 1.10 -7.05
CA SER A 82 -15.68 1.47 -8.42
C SER A 82 -16.07 2.94 -8.52
N GLU A 83 -16.88 3.44 -7.60
CA GLU A 83 -17.30 4.85 -7.56
C GLU A 83 -16.10 5.79 -7.31
N LEU A 84 -15.19 5.41 -6.41
CA LEU A 84 -13.98 6.19 -6.14
C LEU A 84 -13.01 6.21 -7.34
N ALA A 85 -12.94 5.12 -8.11
CA ALA A 85 -12.12 5.08 -9.33
C ALA A 85 -12.63 6.06 -10.40
N GLU A 86 -13.95 6.23 -10.51
CA GLU A 86 -14.61 7.18 -11.42
C GLU A 86 -14.40 8.65 -11.00
N CYS A 87 -14.11 8.91 -9.72
CA CYS A 87 -13.84 10.27 -9.20
C CYS A 87 -12.52 10.89 -9.71
N THR A 88 -11.74 10.17 -10.53
CA THR A 88 -10.51 10.64 -11.17
C THR A 88 -10.77 11.59 -12.34
N THR A 89 -12.01 11.65 -12.85
CA THR A 89 -12.42 12.56 -13.92
C THR A 89 -13.50 13.52 -13.44
N ALA A 90 -13.12 14.79 -13.24
CA ALA A 90 -13.99 15.94 -12.94
C ALA A 90 -14.83 15.84 -11.64
N ALA A 91 -14.31 16.46 -10.58
CA ALA A 91 -14.96 16.77 -9.29
C ALA A 91 -15.59 15.54 -8.57
N PRO A 92 -15.01 15.09 -7.44
CA PRO A 92 -15.62 14.05 -6.63
C PRO A 92 -17.06 14.47 -6.32
N PRO A 93 -18.04 13.59 -6.55
CA PRO A 93 -19.41 13.94 -6.30
C PRO A 93 -19.56 14.41 -4.85
N ALA A 94 -20.35 15.45 -4.61
CA ALA A 94 -20.81 15.87 -3.29
C ALA A 94 -21.59 14.76 -2.51
N ARG A 95 -21.58 13.52 -3.03
CA ARG A 95 -22.35 12.35 -2.60
C ARG A 95 -21.79 11.67 -1.35
N HIS A 96 -20.56 11.95 -0.94
CA HIS A 96 -19.94 11.33 0.24
C HIS A 96 -20.00 12.18 1.52
N GLY A 97 -20.74 13.29 1.53
CA GLY A 97 -20.86 14.16 2.71
C GLY A 97 -19.57 14.87 3.12
N VAL A 98 -18.55 14.86 2.25
CA VAL A 98 -17.23 15.47 2.53
C VAL A 98 -17.27 16.98 2.26
N PRO A 99 -16.70 17.82 3.15
CA PRO A 99 -16.61 19.26 2.92
C PRO A 99 -15.90 19.59 1.61
N ALA A 100 -16.39 20.61 0.88
CA ALA A 100 -15.85 20.97 -0.44
C ALA A 100 -14.35 21.29 -0.44
N ALA A 101 -13.81 21.79 0.68
CA ALA A 101 -12.38 22.03 0.84
C ALA A 101 -11.57 20.72 0.83
N THR A 102 -12.01 19.72 1.59
CA THR A 102 -11.41 18.39 1.65
C THR A 102 -11.48 17.69 0.29
N THR A 103 -12.61 17.83 -0.41
CA THR A 103 -12.80 17.31 -1.78
C THR A 103 -11.75 17.86 -2.76
N ARG A 104 -11.46 19.16 -2.71
CA ARG A 104 -10.44 19.78 -3.57
C ARG A 104 -9.05 19.23 -3.29
N VAL A 105 -8.69 19.04 -2.02
CA VAL A 105 -7.40 18.44 -1.64
C VAL A 105 -7.29 17.02 -2.19
N PHE A 106 -8.29 16.16 -1.99
CA PHE A 106 -8.29 14.81 -2.56
C PHE A 106 -8.15 14.81 -4.07
N THR A 107 -8.90 15.66 -4.76
CA THR A 107 -8.86 15.79 -6.23
C THR A 107 -7.46 16.15 -6.71
N GLU A 108 -6.81 17.13 -6.07
CA GLU A 108 -5.45 17.54 -6.43
C GLU A 108 -4.45 16.41 -6.19
N ILE A 109 -4.54 15.71 -5.06
CA ILE A 109 -3.60 14.61 -4.76
C ILE A 109 -3.76 13.44 -5.73
N VAL A 110 -4.99 13.06 -6.07
CA VAL A 110 -5.28 11.92 -6.97
C VAL A 110 -4.96 12.26 -8.42
N ASN A 111 -5.30 13.45 -8.89
CA ASN A 111 -5.08 13.84 -10.29
C ASN A 111 -3.65 14.32 -10.55
N ASN A 112 -2.98 14.84 -9.52
CA ASN A 112 -1.68 15.46 -9.65
C ASN A 112 -0.61 14.94 -8.67
N PRO A 113 -0.46 13.60 -8.46
CA PRO A 113 0.49 13.08 -7.49
C PRO A 113 1.94 13.31 -7.93
N SER A 114 2.81 13.63 -6.98
CA SER A 114 4.26 13.59 -7.13
C SER A 114 4.75 12.14 -7.28
N SER A 115 4.07 11.20 -6.63
CA SER A 115 4.38 9.77 -6.65
C SER A 115 3.16 8.94 -6.25
N TRP A 116 3.05 7.73 -6.80
CA TRP A 116 2.00 6.76 -6.50
C TRP A 116 2.60 5.38 -6.28
N VAL A 117 2.23 4.72 -5.20
CA VAL A 117 2.56 3.32 -4.91
C VAL A 117 1.30 2.48 -4.83
N GLU A 118 1.25 1.37 -5.57
CA GLU A 118 0.24 0.32 -5.38
C GLU A 118 0.93 -0.90 -4.77
N ILE A 119 0.37 -1.42 -3.67
CA ILE A 119 0.90 -2.54 -2.90
C ILE A 119 -0.13 -3.66 -2.91
N VAL A 120 0.25 -4.81 -3.44
CA VAL A 120 -0.52 -6.06 -3.33
C VAL A 120 0.15 -6.98 -2.33
N ALA A 121 -0.60 -7.91 -1.75
CA ALA A 121 -0.05 -8.92 -0.86
C ALA A 121 -0.17 -10.30 -1.49
N SER A 122 0.77 -11.20 -1.18
CA SER A 122 0.65 -12.62 -1.53
C SER A 122 1.02 -13.52 -0.36
N GLN A 123 0.48 -14.74 -0.39
CA GLN A 123 0.88 -15.83 0.49
C GLN A 123 1.24 -17.08 -0.30
N ARG A 124 2.19 -17.85 0.24
CA ARG A 124 2.53 -19.18 -0.24
C ARG A 124 1.84 -20.24 0.61
N HIS A 125 1.31 -21.25 -0.07
CA HIS A 125 0.68 -22.41 0.55
C HIS A 125 1.69 -23.53 0.76
N SER A 126 1.38 -24.47 1.67
CA SER A 126 2.24 -25.64 1.95
C SER A 126 2.49 -26.51 0.71
N GLY A 127 1.52 -26.58 -0.21
CA GLY A 127 1.63 -27.26 -1.51
C GLY A 127 2.46 -26.52 -2.57
N GLY A 128 2.99 -25.34 -2.26
CA GLY A 128 3.87 -24.56 -3.15
C GLY A 128 3.15 -23.61 -4.11
N THR A 129 1.82 -23.60 -4.14
CA THR A 129 1.04 -22.57 -4.85
C THR A 129 1.04 -21.25 -4.09
N THR A 130 0.60 -20.18 -4.75
CA THR A 130 0.49 -18.83 -4.16
C THR A 130 -0.88 -18.22 -4.41
N THR A 131 -1.38 -17.45 -3.45
CA THR A 131 -2.56 -16.59 -3.62
C THR A 131 -2.12 -15.14 -3.46
N GLN A 132 -2.58 -14.27 -4.36
CA GLN A 132 -2.38 -12.83 -4.29
C GLN A 132 -3.72 -12.14 -4.04
N THR A 133 -3.71 -10.98 -3.39
CA THR A 133 -4.89 -10.14 -3.24
C THR A 133 -5.32 -9.56 -4.58
N ASP A 134 -6.64 -9.53 -4.82
CA ASP A 134 -7.23 -8.84 -5.98
C ASP A 134 -7.33 -7.32 -5.78
N ALA A 135 -7.29 -6.87 -4.53
CA ALA A 135 -7.20 -5.46 -4.17
C ALA A 135 -5.77 -5.05 -3.82
N ALA A 136 -5.53 -3.74 -3.79
CA ALA A 136 -4.25 -3.16 -3.42
C ALA A 136 -4.43 -2.05 -2.37
N ALA A 137 -3.43 -1.92 -1.50
CA ALA A 137 -3.25 -0.70 -0.72
C ALA A 137 -2.50 0.35 -1.55
N GLY A 138 -2.77 1.63 -1.31
CA GLY A 138 -2.18 2.73 -2.05
C GLY A 138 -1.41 3.68 -1.15
N VAL A 139 -0.32 4.27 -1.67
CA VAL A 139 0.34 5.43 -1.04
C VAL A 139 0.54 6.50 -2.11
N LEU A 140 -0.03 7.68 -1.88
CA LEU A 140 0.07 8.81 -2.82
C LEU A 140 0.80 9.96 -2.13
N ASP A 141 1.84 10.47 -2.80
CA ASP A 141 2.58 11.64 -2.33
C ASP A 141 2.27 12.84 -3.23
N SER A 142 2.13 14.01 -2.61
CA SER A 142 1.87 15.28 -3.29
C SER A 142 2.52 16.44 -2.54
N THR A 143 2.43 17.65 -3.11
CA THR A 143 2.78 18.89 -2.41
C THR A 143 1.87 19.20 -1.21
N LEU A 144 0.68 18.60 -1.16
CA LEU A 144 -0.30 18.76 -0.08
C LEU A 144 -0.14 17.70 1.03
N GLY A 145 0.82 16.78 0.89
CA GLY A 145 1.10 15.71 1.83
C GLY A 145 0.78 14.31 1.28
N ARG A 146 1.05 13.30 2.11
CA ARG A 146 0.85 11.89 1.83
C ARG A 146 -0.58 11.46 2.14
N LEU A 147 -1.17 10.67 1.24
CA LEU A 147 -2.38 9.89 1.48
C LEU A 147 -2.06 8.40 1.46
N VAL A 148 -2.86 7.63 2.19
CA VAL A 148 -2.88 6.18 2.14
C VAL A 148 -4.28 5.73 1.72
N SER A 149 -4.37 4.78 0.80
CA SER A 149 -5.60 4.10 0.42
C SER A 149 -5.62 2.71 1.03
N LEU A 150 -6.68 2.42 1.76
CA LEU A 150 -6.92 1.13 2.42
C LEU A 150 -8.04 0.38 1.67
N PRO A 151 -7.79 -0.87 1.24
CA PRO A 151 -8.83 -1.72 0.66
C PRO A 151 -9.61 -2.43 1.77
N ARG A 152 -10.93 -2.53 1.64
CA ARG A 152 -11.78 -3.28 2.57
C ARG A 152 -12.87 -4.02 1.83
N CYS A 153 -13.07 -5.31 2.10
CA CYS A 153 -14.19 -6.06 1.56
C CYS A 153 -15.33 -6.10 2.59
N VAL A 154 -16.53 -5.64 2.22
CA VAL A 154 -17.72 -5.68 3.08
C VAL A 154 -18.86 -6.30 2.27
N GLY A 155 -19.40 -7.43 2.73
CA GLY A 155 -20.51 -8.11 2.06
C GLY A 155 -20.19 -8.59 0.63
N GLY A 156 -18.91 -8.83 0.30
CA GLY A 156 -18.45 -9.22 -1.03
C GLY A 156 -18.16 -8.04 -1.97
N GLU A 157 -18.36 -6.81 -1.53
CA GLU A 157 -18.07 -5.60 -2.30
C GLU A 157 -16.80 -4.92 -1.78
N LEU A 158 -15.95 -4.44 -2.71
CA LEU A 158 -14.69 -3.77 -2.39
C LEU A 158 -14.93 -2.28 -2.17
N TYR A 159 -14.52 -1.80 -1.00
CA TYR A 159 -14.50 -0.41 -0.59
C TYR A 159 -13.06 0.10 -0.55
N GLY A 160 -12.88 1.37 -0.92
CA GLY A 160 -11.65 2.11 -0.73
C GLY A 160 -11.84 3.17 0.36
N CYS A 161 -10.82 3.34 1.20
CA CYS A 161 -10.78 4.43 2.18
C CYS A 161 -9.47 5.20 2.06
N PHE A 162 -9.56 6.49 1.75
CA PHE A 162 -8.41 7.39 1.76
C PHE A 162 -8.25 8.05 3.13
N LEU A 163 -7.04 7.96 3.66
CA LEU A 163 -6.65 8.45 4.98
C LEU A 163 -5.42 9.36 4.88
N PRO A 164 -5.22 10.28 5.83
CA PRO A 164 -3.93 10.94 6.02
C PRO A 164 -2.79 9.92 6.12
N GLY A 165 -1.70 10.15 5.40
CA GLY A 165 -0.58 9.21 5.26
C GLY A 165 0.36 9.11 6.45
N THR A 166 -0.20 8.92 7.65
CA THR A 166 0.56 8.66 8.87
C THR A 166 1.08 7.21 8.88
N GLN A 167 2.11 6.94 9.69
CA GLN A 167 2.59 5.56 9.91
C GLN A 167 1.48 4.62 10.40
N GLN A 168 0.65 5.11 11.31
CA GLN A 168 -0.46 4.33 11.86
C GLN A 168 -1.50 3.98 10.78
N ASN A 169 -1.86 4.93 9.91
CA ASN A 169 -2.81 4.67 8.84
C ASN A 169 -2.20 3.80 7.73
N LEU A 170 -0.90 3.92 7.47
CA LEU A 170 -0.17 2.99 6.60
C LEU A 170 -0.23 1.56 7.16
N GLN A 171 0.05 1.37 8.46
CA GLN A 171 -0.04 0.06 9.11
C GLN A 171 -1.45 -0.52 8.96
N ARG A 172 -2.49 0.27 9.27
CA ARG A 172 -3.89 -0.14 9.10
C ARG A 172 -4.22 -0.55 7.67
N ALA A 173 -3.69 0.15 6.67
CA ALA A 173 -3.93 -0.19 5.27
C ALA A 173 -3.27 -1.50 4.86
N LEU A 174 -2.09 -1.79 5.40
CA LEU A 174 -1.40 -3.06 5.19
C LEU A 174 -2.11 -4.20 5.92
N ASP A 175 -2.59 -3.99 7.14
CA ASP A 175 -3.35 -4.99 7.90
C ASP A 175 -4.64 -5.35 7.17
N SER A 176 -5.43 -4.35 6.73
CA SER A 176 -6.65 -4.61 5.96
C SER A 176 -6.40 -5.24 4.58
N LEU A 177 -5.24 -4.98 3.96
CA LEU A 177 -4.83 -5.70 2.75
C LEU A 177 -4.55 -7.18 3.04
N LEU A 178 -3.90 -7.48 4.16
CA LEU A 178 -3.56 -8.85 4.57
C LEU A 178 -4.77 -9.66 5.01
N GLU A 179 -5.80 -9.00 5.57
CA GLU A 179 -7.10 -9.62 5.86
C GLU A 179 -7.76 -10.23 4.60
N LEU A 180 -7.38 -9.78 3.40
CA LEU A 180 -7.90 -10.32 2.13
C LEU A 180 -7.19 -11.59 1.68
N LEU A 181 -6.07 -11.97 2.33
CA LEU A 181 -5.42 -13.24 2.08
C LEU A 181 -6.09 -14.37 2.89
N PRO A 182 -6.03 -15.63 2.43
CA PRO A 182 -6.59 -16.76 3.17
C PRO A 182 -6.10 -16.90 4.62
N ALA A 183 -4.86 -16.49 4.91
CA ALA A 183 -4.31 -16.48 6.26
C ALA A 183 -4.74 -15.28 7.11
N GLY A 184 -5.25 -14.20 6.49
CA GLY A 184 -5.74 -13.01 7.17
C GLY A 184 -4.69 -12.13 7.87
N ALA A 185 -3.43 -12.55 7.94
CA ALA A 185 -2.38 -11.85 8.68
C ALA A 185 -0.97 -12.06 8.09
N TRP A 186 -0.03 -11.22 8.52
CA TRP A 186 1.39 -11.30 8.12
C TRP A 186 2.13 -12.45 8.80
N PHE A 187 1.93 -12.57 10.12
CA PHE A 187 2.46 -13.63 10.96
C PHE A 187 1.39 -14.71 11.11
N ASP A 188 1.81 -15.95 11.23
CA ASP A 188 0.90 -17.05 11.51
C ASP A 188 0.54 -17.03 13.02
N ASP A 189 -0.63 -17.51 13.43
CA ASP A 189 -1.04 -17.49 14.85
C ASP A 189 -0.07 -18.22 15.78
N ALA A 190 0.74 -19.14 15.25
CA ALA A 190 1.78 -19.85 15.98
C ALA A 190 3.08 -19.03 16.19
N ASP A 191 3.21 -17.88 15.53
CA ASP A 191 4.33 -16.94 15.62
C ASP A 191 4.04 -15.79 16.61
N ALA A 192 2.88 -15.79 17.28
CA ALA A 192 2.41 -14.74 18.21
C ALA A 192 2.66 -15.08 19.70
#